data_AF-A0A4T0Q2I1-F1
#
_entry.id   AF-A0A4T0Q2I1-F1
#
_cell.length_a   1.000
_cell.length_b   1.000
_cell.length_c   1.000
_cell.angle_alpha   90.00
_cell.angle_beta   90.00
_cell.angle_gamma   90.00
#
_symmetry.space_group_name_H-M   'P 1'
#
loop_
_entity.id
_entity.type
_entity.pdbx_description
1 polymer ?
#
loop_
_entity_poly.entity_id
_entity_poly.type
_entity_poly.pdbx_seq_one_letter_code
_entity_poly.pdbx_strand_id
1 'polypeptide(L)'
;MINVSRITQLFPLRGAIQCRQFSQSFPVFDPELDPTASTKSAVKDADKEKAKKQKEKEKEKARKQKDAMKTKLNPPKQAPTPWQLFFTEELEKARQQGKVEIGVISHSASELYKKLTDSEKQPYIEQSKQLRTKQAKEFADYIKSLPLDLLKKENSIRSKLRKQGKKGGVQRIKDPNAPKRPLTAYFAYLKDLRENESIRREVFGDSAVSWIESSIIEQSKTASDKWKELSDDFKQTYKDRATEAKKKYEQVKHEYENSFL
;
A
#
# COMPACT_ATOMS: atom_id res chain seq x y z
N MET A 1 -7.61 -4.80 57.88
CA MET A 1 -7.97 -3.43 58.31
C MET A 1 -7.74 -2.49 57.12
N ILE A 2 -8.55 -1.42 57.02
CA ILE A 2 -8.55 -0.35 55.98
C ILE A 2 -9.20 -0.86 54.67
N ASN A 3 -10.45 -0.58 54.28
CA ASN A 3 -11.34 0.60 54.28
C ASN A 3 -10.98 1.70 53.25
N VAL A 4 -12.04 2.20 52.59
CA VAL A 4 -12.16 3.45 51.81
C VAL A 4 -11.67 3.40 50.35
N SER A 5 -12.33 3.92 49.30
CA SER A 5 -13.71 4.28 48.95
C SER A 5 -13.72 4.77 47.48
N ARG A 6 -14.83 4.46 46.77
CA ARG A 6 -15.59 5.22 45.74
C ARG A 6 -14.89 6.07 44.65
N ILE A 7 -15.49 6.04 43.44
CA ILE A 7 -16.10 7.17 42.69
C ILE A 7 -16.56 6.62 41.32
N THR A 8 -17.84 6.24 41.19
CA THR A 8 -18.93 6.91 40.44
C THR A 8 -18.73 7.02 38.92
N GLN A 9 -19.72 6.51 38.15
CA GLN A 9 -20.38 7.24 37.06
C GLN A 9 -21.71 6.53 36.70
N LEU A 10 -22.82 7.22 36.98
CA LEU A 10 -24.17 6.91 36.51
C LEU A 10 -24.30 7.27 35.03
N PHE A 11 -24.94 6.41 34.24
CA PHE A 11 -25.42 6.74 32.89
C PHE A 11 -26.95 6.98 32.93
N PRO A 12 -27.46 8.10 32.40
CA PRO A 12 -28.89 8.37 32.34
C PRO A 12 -29.58 7.65 31.17
N LEU A 13 -30.76 7.12 31.46
CA LEU A 13 -31.68 6.47 30.54
C LEU A 13 -32.31 7.48 29.55
N ARG A 14 -32.40 7.06 28.29
CA ARG A 14 -33.00 7.82 27.17
C ARG A 14 -34.49 8.13 27.42
N GLY A 15 -34.85 9.38 27.15
CA GLY A 15 -36.19 9.93 27.34
C GLY A 15 -37.25 9.42 26.37
N ALA A 16 -38.50 9.59 26.81
CA ALA A 16 -39.73 9.23 26.14
C ALA A 16 -39.99 10.11 24.89
N ILE A 17 -40.47 9.48 23.81
CA ILE A 17 -40.97 10.15 22.62
C ILE A 17 -42.50 10.16 22.69
N GLN A 18 -43.05 11.37 22.69
CA GLN A 18 -44.46 11.68 22.86
C GLN A 18 -45.20 11.50 21.52
N CYS A 19 -46.23 10.63 21.49
CA CYS A 19 -47.14 10.48 20.35
C CYS A 19 -47.95 11.77 20.13
N ARG A 20 -47.75 12.44 18.99
CA ARG A 20 -48.66 13.48 18.50
C ARG A 20 -49.85 12.82 17.79
N GLN A 21 -51.04 12.98 18.35
CA GLN A 21 -52.30 12.71 17.66
C GLN A 21 -52.48 13.72 16.52
N PHE A 22 -52.66 13.22 15.30
CA PHE A 22 -52.99 14.02 14.12
C PHE A 22 -54.45 13.71 13.77
N SER A 23 -55.37 14.60 14.14
CA SER A 23 -56.78 14.51 13.75
C SER A 23 -56.92 14.87 12.28
N GLN A 24 -57.18 13.88 11.42
CA GLN A 24 -57.52 14.11 10.02
C GLN A 24 -59.05 14.11 9.89
N SER A 25 -59.60 15.28 9.57
CA SER A 25 -60.95 15.41 9.02
C SER A 25 -60.93 14.97 7.55
N PHE A 26 -61.78 14.00 7.20
CA PHE A 26 -61.97 13.54 5.83
C PHE A 26 -62.99 14.45 5.11
N PRO A 27 -62.67 15.04 3.94
CA PRO A 27 -63.67 15.66 3.08
C PRO A 27 -64.44 14.58 2.29
N VAL A 28 -65.75 14.77 2.19
CA VAL A 28 -66.69 13.95 1.43
C VAL A 28 -66.42 14.12 -0.08
N PHE A 29 -66.43 13.01 -0.81
CA PHE A 29 -66.12 12.90 -2.23
C PHE A 29 -67.42 12.79 -3.04
N ASP A 30 -67.70 13.78 -3.89
CA ASP A 30 -68.75 13.73 -4.92
C ASP A 30 -68.16 13.19 -6.24
N PRO A 31 -68.79 12.21 -6.91
CA PRO A 31 -68.24 11.66 -8.15
C PRO A 31 -68.97 12.20 -9.39
N GLU A 32 -68.28 13.01 -10.18
CA GLU A 32 -68.55 13.10 -11.63
C GLU A 32 -67.26 12.84 -12.43
N LEU A 33 -67.47 12.15 -13.56
CA LEU A 33 -66.53 11.39 -14.38
C LEU A 33 -65.67 12.27 -15.31
N ASP A 34 -64.41 11.88 -15.59
CA ASP A 34 -63.71 12.32 -16.82
C ASP A 34 -62.69 11.28 -17.36
N PRO A 35 -62.63 11.00 -18.69
CA PRO A 35 -61.88 9.88 -19.28
C PRO A 35 -60.53 10.29 -19.90
N THR A 36 -59.41 10.16 -19.17
CA THR A 36 -58.04 10.35 -19.71
C THR A 36 -57.07 9.21 -19.35
N ALA A 37 -57.56 7.97 -19.34
CA ALA A 37 -56.78 6.82 -18.87
C ALA A 37 -55.82 6.20 -19.91
N SER A 38 -55.95 6.51 -21.21
CA SER A 38 -55.26 5.74 -22.26
C SER A 38 -53.84 6.23 -22.64
N THR A 39 -53.54 7.53 -22.47
CA THR A 39 -52.21 8.10 -22.85
C THR A 39 -51.18 8.10 -21.72
N LYS A 40 -51.58 7.89 -20.46
CA LYS A 40 -50.68 7.87 -19.29
C LYS A 40 -49.94 6.52 -19.10
N SER A 41 -50.41 5.44 -19.70
CA SER A 41 -49.80 4.10 -19.60
C SER A 41 -48.57 3.95 -20.50
N ALA A 42 -48.66 4.36 -21.78
CA ALA A 42 -47.56 4.24 -22.74
C ALA A 42 -46.30 5.07 -22.37
N VAL A 43 -46.48 6.23 -21.72
CA VAL A 43 -45.36 7.08 -21.26
C VAL A 43 -44.64 6.46 -20.06
N LYS A 44 -45.39 5.81 -19.14
CA LYS A 44 -44.81 5.11 -17.98
C LYS A 44 -43.96 3.90 -18.38
N ASP A 45 -44.36 3.18 -19.42
CA ASP A 45 -43.60 2.02 -19.91
C ASP A 45 -42.32 2.44 -20.64
N ALA A 46 -42.35 3.54 -21.40
CA ALA A 46 -41.17 4.10 -22.07
C ALA A 46 -40.12 4.66 -21.08
N ASP A 47 -40.55 5.33 -20.01
CA ASP A 47 -39.63 5.82 -18.96
C ASP A 47 -39.03 4.67 -18.14
N LYS A 48 -39.81 3.60 -17.90
CA LYS A 48 -39.32 2.39 -17.22
C LYS A 48 -38.29 1.64 -18.06
N GLU A 49 -38.46 1.59 -19.38
CA GLU A 49 -37.48 1.00 -20.31
C GLU A 49 -36.19 1.83 -20.39
N LYS A 50 -36.31 3.16 -20.48
CA LYS A 50 -35.14 4.08 -20.43
C LYS A 50 -34.36 3.93 -19.13
N ALA A 51 -35.04 3.86 -17.98
CA ALA A 51 -34.41 3.65 -16.68
C ALA A 51 -33.71 2.28 -16.58
N LYS A 52 -34.31 1.21 -17.13
CA LYS A 52 -33.69 -0.12 -17.18
C LYS A 52 -32.42 -0.12 -18.04
N LYS A 53 -32.45 0.54 -19.20
CA LYS A 53 -31.31 0.68 -20.12
C LYS A 53 -30.18 1.53 -19.53
N GLN A 54 -30.50 2.58 -18.76
CA GLN A 54 -29.50 3.36 -18.02
C GLN A 54 -28.84 2.54 -16.90
N LYS A 55 -29.63 1.81 -16.11
CA LYS A 55 -29.13 0.95 -15.01
C LYS A 55 -28.25 -0.19 -15.53
N GLU A 56 -28.58 -0.75 -16.70
CA GLU A 56 -27.77 -1.77 -17.36
C GLU A 56 -26.44 -1.20 -17.88
N LYS A 57 -26.46 -0.01 -18.49
CA LYS A 57 -25.24 0.72 -18.88
C LYS A 57 -24.35 1.06 -17.68
N GLU A 58 -24.92 1.46 -16.55
CA GLU A 58 -24.16 1.71 -15.32
C GLU A 58 -23.57 0.43 -14.74
N LYS A 59 -24.33 -0.67 -14.72
CA LYS A 59 -23.84 -1.98 -14.29
C LYS A 59 -22.72 -2.50 -15.19
N GLU A 60 -22.82 -2.29 -16.50
CA GLU A 60 -21.78 -2.62 -17.46
C GLU A 60 -20.53 -1.75 -17.26
N LYS A 61 -20.68 -0.43 -17.07
CA LYS A 61 -19.58 0.47 -16.71
C LYS A 61 -18.91 0.06 -15.41
N ALA A 62 -19.68 -0.30 -14.39
CA ALA A 62 -19.15 -0.78 -13.10
C ALA A 62 -18.41 -2.13 -13.25
N ARG A 63 -18.90 -3.05 -14.09
CA ARG A 63 -18.18 -4.30 -14.42
C ARG A 63 -16.86 -4.01 -15.13
N LYS A 64 -16.88 -3.19 -16.19
CA LYS A 64 -15.68 -2.78 -16.92
C LYS A 64 -14.67 -2.07 -16.02
N GLN A 65 -15.13 -1.23 -15.10
CA GLN A 65 -14.26 -0.61 -14.09
C GLN A 65 -13.65 -1.63 -13.13
N LYS A 66 -14.43 -2.61 -12.65
CA LYS A 66 -13.93 -3.69 -11.80
C LYS A 66 -12.90 -4.57 -12.53
N ASP A 67 -13.17 -4.92 -13.78
CA ASP A 67 -12.29 -5.73 -14.62
C ASP A 67 -11.00 -4.98 -14.97
N ALA A 68 -11.09 -3.67 -15.24
CA ALA A 68 -9.92 -2.82 -15.44
C ALA A 68 -9.08 -2.63 -14.16
N MET A 69 -9.67 -2.84 -12.98
CA MET A 69 -9.00 -2.81 -11.68
C MET A 69 -8.49 -4.19 -11.24
N LYS A 70 -8.69 -5.25 -12.02
CA LYS A 70 -8.18 -6.60 -11.69
C LYS A 70 -6.71 -6.70 -12.11
N THR A 71 -5.87 -7.16 -11.19
CA THR A 71 -4.46 -7.49 -11.46
C THR A 71 -4.41 -8.69 -12.41
N LYS A 72 -3.72 -8.55 -13.54
CA LYS A 72 -3.60 -9.64 -14.54
C LYS A 72 -2.31 -10.43 -14.34
N LEU A 73 -1.32 -9.81 -13.71
CA LEU A 73 -0.01 -10.40 -13.46
C LEU A 73 0.09 -11.04 -12.08
N ASN A 74 0.59 -12.27 -12.07
CA ASN A 74 0.83 -13.08 -10.88
C ASN A 74 2.34 -13.33 -10.72
N PRO A 75 3.08 -12.43 -10.06
CA PRO A 75 4.51 -12.65 -9.84
C PRO A 75 4.75 -13.86 -8.93
N PRO A 76 5.91 -14.54 -9.07
CA PRO A 76 6.34 -15.58 -8.16
C PRO A 76 6.18 -15.17 -6.69
N LYS A 77 5.63 -16.08 -5.88
CA LYS A 77 5.42 -15.85 -4.44
C LYS A 77 6.76 -15.68 -3.72
N GLN A 78 6.78 -14.91 -2.65
CA GLN A 78 7.98 -14.74 -1.82
C GLN A 78 8.44 -16.08 -1.25
N ALA A 79 9.76 -16.29 -1.22
CA ALA A 79 10.34 -17.45 -0.59
C ALA A 79 9.99 -17.51 0.91
N PRO A 80 9.69 -18.71 1.45
CA PRO A 80 9.32 -18.86 2.85
C PRO A 80 10.46 -18.46 3.78
N THR A 81 10.09 -17.85 4.91
CA THR A 81 11.04 -17.53 5.99
C THR A 81 11.49 -18.79 6.72
N PRO A 82 12.62 -18.76 7.45
CA PRO A 82 13.09 -19.92 8.22
C PRO A 82 12.04 -20.45 9.21
N TRP A 83 11.31 -19.56 9.90
CA TRP A 83 10.18 -19.95 10.75
C TRP A 83 9.03 -20.56 9.94
N GLN A 84 8.71 -20.04 8.75
CA GLN A 84 7.66 -20.62 7.91
C GLN A 84 7.99 -22.06 7.50
N LEU A 85 9.26 -22.33 7.17
CA LEU A 85 9.73 -23.69 6.84
C LEU A 85 9.58 -24.65 8.03
N PHE A 86 10.03 -24.22 9.21
CA PHE A 86 9.84 -24.97 10.45
C PHE A 86 8.36 -25.21 10.75
N PHE A 87 7.53 -24.16 10.64
CA PHE A 87 6.10 -24.25 10.90
C PHE A 87 5.38 -25.15 9.89
N THR A 88 5.76 -25.15 8.61
CA THR A 88 5.18 -26.06 7.62
C THR A 88 5.52 -27.51 7.94
N GLU A 89 6.75 -27.79 8.38
CA GLU A 89 7.15 -29.14 8.79
C GLU A 89 6.37 -29.60 10.04
N GLU A 90 6.23 -28.73 11.04
CA GLU A 90 5.49 -29.06 12.26
C GLU A 90 3.99 -29.26 11.99
N LEU A 91 3.43 -28.47 11.07
CA LEU A 91 2.05 -28.61 10.62
C LEU A 91 1.84 -29.92 9.84
N GLU A 92 2.82 -30.35 9.05
CA GLU A 92 2.79 -31.65 8.36
C GLU A 92 2.88 -32.82 9.33
N LYS A 93 3.76 -32.75 10.34
CA LYS A 93 3.83 -33.74 11.43
C LYS A 93 2.49 -33.86 12.16
N ALA A 94 1.88 -32.73 12.50
CA ALA A 94 0.57 -32.71 13.16
C ALA A 94 -0.53 -33.29 12.26
N ARG A 95 -0.51 -33.01 10.95
CA ARG A 95 -1.46 -33.62 9.99
C ARG A 95 -1.32 -35.13 9.89
N GLN A 96 -0.10 -35.66 10.00
CA GLN A 96 0.14 -37.11 10.04
C GLN A 96 -0.39 -37.75 11.32
N GLN A 97 -0.36 -37.02 12.44
CA GLN A 97 -0.93 -37.46 13.72
C GLN A 97 -2.46 -37.37 13.79
N GLY A 98 -3.09 -36.70 12.83
CA GLY A 98 -4.54 -36.66 12.67
C GLY A 98 -5.10 -35.26 12.40
N LYS A 99 -6.39 -35.08 12.70
CA LYS A 99 -7.08 -33.81 12.47
C LYS A 99 -6.78 -32.84 13.61
N VAL A 100 -5.75 -32.03 13.44
CA VAL A 100 -5.28 -31.08 14.46
C VAL A 100 -5.71 -29.65 14.11
N GLU A 101 -6.03 -28.87 15.13
CA GLU A 101 -6.39 -27.47 15.00
C GLU A 101 -5.16 -26.59 14.70
N ILE A 102 -5.20 -25.87 13.58
CA ILE A 102 -4.07 -25.04 13.09
C ILE A 102 -3.66 -23.97 14.11
N GLY A 103 -4.63 -23.40 14.85
CA GLY A 103 -4.38 -22.34 15.84
C GLY A 103 -3.49 -22.82 17.00
N VAL A 104 -3.78 -24.03 17.53
CA VAL A 104 -3.01 -24.64 18.62
C VAL A 104 -1.58 -24.95 18.17
N ILE A 105 -1.42 -25.52 16.98
CA ILE A 105 -0.09 -25.82 16.40
C ILE A 105 0.71 -24.54 16.18
N SER A 106 0.08 -23.47 15.71
CA SER A 106 0.78 -22.20 15.49
C SER A 106 1.37 -21.64 16.78
N HIS A 107 0.66 -21.76 17.90
CA HIS A 107 1.18 -21.30 19.18
C HIS A 107 2.32 -22.19 19.67
N SER A 108 2.12 -23.51 19.69
CA SER A 108 3.14 -24.46 20.15
C SER A 108 4.42 -24.41 19.30
N ALA A 109 4.30 -24.40 17.97
CA ALA A 109 5.44 -24.30 17.06
C ALA A 109 6.21 -22.98 17.23
N SER A 110 5.52 -21.88 17.55
CA SER A 110 6.18 -20.60 17.81
C SER A 110 7.00 -20.62 19.11
N GLU A 111 6.51 -21.30 20.15
CA GLU A 111 7.27 -21.49 21.39
C GLU A 111 8.46 -22.42 21.20
N LEU A 112 8.26 -23.53 20.46
CA LEU A 112 9.34 -24.45 20.09
C LEU A 112 10.43 -23.71 19.31
N TYR A 113 10.07 -22.94 18.27
CA TYR A 113 11.03 -22.20 17.46
C TYR A 113 11.84 -21.17 18.26
N LYS A 114 11.25 -20.57 19.31
CA LYS A 114 11.99 -19.68 20.22
C LYS A 114 13.02 -20.43 21.06
N LYS A 115 12.68 -21.64 21.51
CA LYS A 115 13.55 -22.51 22.33
C LYS A 115 14.64 -23.22 21.52
N LEU A 116 14.46 -23.39 20.20
CA LEU A 116 15.48 -23.97 19.33
C LEU A 116 16.81 -23.21 19.42
N THR A 117 17.90 -23.96 19.46
CA THR A 117 19.26 -23.42 19.43
C THR A 117 19.61 -22.87 18.04
N ASP A 118 20.62 -22.01 17.97
CA ASP A 118 21.06 -21.43 16.68
C ASP A 118 21.54 -22.50 15.69
N SER A 119 22.08 -23.61 16.19
CA SER A 119 22.50 -24.77 15.39
C SER A 119 21.32 -25.46 14.70
N GLU A 120 20.23 -25.71 15.44
CA GLU A 120 19.01 -26.31 14.91
C GLU A 120 18.27 -25.37 13.92
N LYS A 121 18.46 -24.06 14.08
CA LYS A 121 17.93 -23.05 13.15
C LYS A 121 18.73 -22.93 11.85
N GLN A 122 20.02 -23.27 11.85
CA GLN A 122 20.89 -23.16 10.66
C GLN A 122 20.32 -23.82 9.40
N PRO A 123 19.84 -25.09 9.41
CA PRO A 123 19.33 -25.71 8.20
C PRO A 123 18.14 -24.94 7.62
N TYR A 124 17.24 -24.42 8.45
CA TYR A 124 16.10 -23.61 7.98
C TYR A 124 16.54 -22.25 7.43
N ILE A 125 17.57 -21.64 8.01
CA ILE A 125 18.16 -20.39 7.51
C ILE A 125 18.79 -20.61 6.14
N GLU A 126 19.56 -21.69 5.98
CA GLU A 126 20.21 -22.03 4.73
C GLU A 126 19.20 -22.40 3.63
N GLN A 127 18.23 -23.25 3.94
CA GLN A 127 17.13 -23.59 3.02
C GLN A 127 16.36 -22.33 2.60
N SER A 128 16.01 -21.45 3.54
CA SER A 128 15.35 -20.18 3.22
C SER A 128 16.23 -19.30 2.31
N LYS A 129 17.54 -19.23 2.56
CA LYS A 129 18.48 -18.50 1.70
C LYS A 129 18.52 -19.09 0.29
N GLN A 130 18.62 -20.41 0.15
CA GLN A 130 18.60 -21.08 -1.15
C GLN A 130 17.28 -20.80 -1.89
N LEU A 131 16.13 -20.94 -1.22
CA LEU A 131 14.83 -20.64 -1.82
C LEU A 131 14.69 -19.17 -2.22
N ARG A 132 15.21 -18.23 -1.42
CA ARG A 132 15.27 -16.80 -1.79
C ARG A 132 16.09 -16.59 -3.06
N THR A 133 17.23 -17.27 -3.21
CA THR A 133 18.04 -17.14 -4.43
C THR A 133 17.34 -17.73 -5.65
N LYS A 134 16.69 -18.90 -5.53
CA LYS A 134 15.90 -19.50 -6.61
C LYS A 134 14.74 -18.58 -7.03
N GLN A 135 13.98 -18.10 -6.06
CA GLN A 135 12.86 -17.19 -6.28
C GLN A 135 13.31 -15.86 -6.88
N ALA A 136 14.47 -15.33 -6.49
CA ALA A 136 15.02 -14.12 -7.10
C ALA A 136 15.37 -14.32 -8.57
N LYS A 137 15.90 -15.49 -8.94
CA LYS A 137 16.16 -15.86 -10.35
C LYS A 137 14.85 -15.99 -11.14
N GLU A 138 13.92 -16.80 -10.65
CA GLU A 138 12.59 -16.98 -11.27
C GLU A 138 11.86 -15.64 -11.44
N PHE A 139 11.94 -14.77 -10.43
CA PHE A 139 11.35 -13.44 -10.49
C PHE A 139 12.06 -12.55 -11.52
N ALA A 140 13.39 -12.59 -11.62
CA ALA A 140 14.11 -11.86 -12.65
C ALA A 140 13.74 -12.34 -14.06
N ASP A 141 13.64 -13.64 -14.27
CA ASP A 141 13.25 -14.24 -15.56
C ASP A 141 11.78 -13.89 -15.90
N TYR A 142 10.90 -13.94 -14.91
CA TYR A 142 9.51 -13.48 -15.04
C TYR A 142 9.44 -12.01 -15.48
N ILE A 143 10.23 -11.12 -14.87
CA ILE A 143 10.24 -9.69 -15.25
C ILE A 143 10.76 -9.49 -16.67
N LYS A 144 11.83 -10.19 -17.05
CA LYS A 144 12.38 -10.14 -18.42
C LYS A 144 11.38 -10.64 -19.47
N SER A 145 10.58 -11.66 -19.14
CA SER A 145 9.56 -12.20 -20.05
C SER A 145 8.38 -11.25 -20.30
N LEU A 146 8.22 -10.21 -19.47
CA LEU A 146 7.07 -9.31 -19.54
C LEU A 146 7.38 -8.06 -20.35
N PRO A 147 6.49 -7.65 -21.27
CA PRO A 147 6.59 -6.36 -21.92
C PRO A 147 6.53 -5.21 -20.90
N LEU A 148 7.44 -4.24 -21.03
CA LEU A 148 7.55 -3.11 -20.10
C LEU A 148 6.24 -2.32 -19.97
N ASP A 149 5.49 -2.15 -21.06
CA ASP A 149 4.20 -1.46 -21.07
C ASP A 149 3.13 -2.17 -20.25
N LEU A 150 3.14 -3.51 -20.28
CA LEU A 150 2.23 -4.33 -19.50
C LEU A 150 2.58 -4.18 -18.01
N LEU A 151 3.86 -4.23 -17.66
CA LEU A 151 4.35 -4.00 -16.30
C LEU A 151 3.98 -2.59 -15.77
N LYS A 152 4.11 -1.55 -16.62
CA LYS A 152 3.70 -0.16 -16.31
C LYS A 152 2.19 -0.08 -16.03
N LYS A 153 1.35 -0.68 -16.88
CA LYS A 153 -0.13 -0.73 -16.72
C LYS A 153 -0.54 -1.46 -15.44
N GLU A 154 0.03 -2.63 -15.18
CA GLU A 154 -0.24 -3.41 -13.96
C GLU A 154 0.15 -2.63 -12.69
N ASN A 155 1.33 -2.01 -12.67
CA ASN A 155 1.77 -1.21 -11.53
C ASN A 155 0.89 0.02 -11.28
N SER A 156 0.30 0.61 -12.32
CA SER A 156 -0.71 1.67 -12.20
C SER A 156 -1.98 1.15 -11.52
N ILE A 157 -2.48 -0.02 -11.93
CA ILE A 157 -3.64 -0.69 -11.30
C ILE A 157 -3.37 -0.98 -9.83
N ARG A 158 -2.24 -1.64 -9.51
CA ARG A 158 -1.83 -1.95 -8.14
C ARG A 158 -1.72 -0.71 -7.26
N SER A 159 -1.19 0.38 -7.80
CA SER A 159 -1.10 1.68 -7.11
C SER A 159 -2.48 2.28 -6.82
N LYS A 160 -3.44 2.18 -7.75
CA LYS A 160 -4.84 2.59 -7.54
C LYS A 160 -5.52 1.75 -6.47
N LEU A 161 -5.33 0.42 -6.48
CA LEU A 161 -5.87 -0.48 -5.47
C LEU A 161 -5.33 -0.18 -4.07
N ARG A 162 -4.05 0.20 -3.96
CA ARG A 162 -3.45 0.66 -2.69
C ARG A 162 -4.07 1.96 -2.18
N LYS A 163 -4.33 2.92 -3.07
CA LYS A 163 -5.03 4.16 -2.70
C LYS A 163 -6.46 3.91 -2.23
N GLN A 164 -7.11 2.85 -2.71
CA GLN A 164 -8.42 2.38 -2.25
C GLN A 164 -8.36 1.56 -0.95
N GLY A 165 -7.19 1.43 -0.30
CA GLY A 165 -7.04 0.76 0.99
C GLY A 165 -6.74 -0.74 0.92
N LYS A 166 -6.66 -1.36 -0.27
CA LYS A 166 -6.20 -2.76 -0.37
C LYS A 166 -4.70 -2.82 -0.11
N LYS A 167 -4.25 -3.64 0.85
CA LYS A 167 -2.83 -3.73 1.25
C LYS A 167 -2.17 -5.06 0.85
N GLY A 168 -2.90 -6.17 0.86
CA GLY A 168 -2.40 -7.50 0.53
C GLY A 168 -2.33 -7.76 -0.99
N GLY A 169 -1.23 -8.34 -1.48
CA GLY A 169 -1.08 -8.78 -2.87
C GLY A 169 -0.94 -7.67 -3.94
N VAL A 170 -1.14 -6.41 -3.57
CA VAL A 170 -1.13 -5.24 -4.49
C VAL A 170 0.15 -4.42 -4.39
N GLN A 171 1.25 -5.04 -3.95
CA GLN A 171 2.56 -4.37 -3.94
C GLN A 171 3.05 -4.14 -5.37
N ARG A 172 3.72 -3.00 -5.59
CA ARG A 172 4.31 -2.66 -6.88
C ARG A 172 5.35 -3.71 -7.25
N ILE A 173 5.25 -4.25 -8.46
CA ILE A 173 6.24 -5.14 -9.03
C ILE A 173 7.47 -4.28 -9.39
N LYS A 174 8.62 -4.59 -8.80
CA LYS A 174 9.88 -3.87 -9.00
C LYS A 174 10.84 -4.75 -9.76
N ASP A 175 11.41 -4.24 -10.84
CA ASP A 175 12.51 -4.90 -11.53
C ASP A 175 13.84 -4.56 -10.80
N PRO A 176 14.66 -5.57 -10.43
CA PRO A 176 16.02 -5.35 -9.93
C PRO A 176 16.96 -4.61 -10.91
N ASN A 177 16.79 -4.81 -12.23
CA ASN A 177 17.64 -4.23 -13.27
C ASN A 177 17.20 -2.82 -13.69
N ALA A 178 16.02 -2.35 -13.24
CA ALA A 178 15.56 -1.02 -13.58
C ALA A 178 16.49 0.05 -12.97
N PRO A 179 16.97 1.02 -13.77
CA PRO A 179 17.86 2.04 -13.27
C PRO A 179 17.17 2.88 -12.20
N LYS A 180 17.90 3.16 -11.11
CA LYS A 180 17.42 4.01 -10.02
C LYS A 180 17.51 5.47 -10.44
N ARG A 181 16.50 6.25 -10.05
CA ARG A 181 16.53 7.70 -10.28
C ARG A 181 17.72 8.33 -9.54
N PRO A 182 18.44 9.27 -10.15
CA PRO A 182 19.53 9.96 -9.50
C PRO A 182 19.01 10.87 -8.40
N LEU A 183 19.90 11.22 -7.47
CA LEU A 183 19.60 12.18 -6.42
C LEU A 183 19.42 13.58 -7.04
N THR A 184 18.47 14.34 -6.52
CA THR A 184 18.34 15.76 -6.87
C THR A 184 19.47 16.55 -6.19
N ALA A 185 19.69 17.81 -6.62
CA ALA A 185 20.76 18.67 -6.07
C ALA A 185 20.77 18.70 -4.54
N TYR A 186 19.60 18.94 -3.93
CA TYR A 186 19.46 18.96 -2.47
C TYR A 186 19.74 17.58 -1.82
N PHE A 187 19.26 16.48 -2.38
CA PHE A 187 19.54 15.16 -1.81
C PHE A 187 20.99 14.71 -2.01
N ALA A 188 21.65 15.16 -3.07
CA ALA A 188 23.09 14.96 -3.26
C ALA A 188 23.88 15.74 -2.21
N TYR A 189 23.52 17.00 -1.96
CA TYR A 189 24.04 17.80 -0.85
C TYR A 189 23.79 17.14 0.51
N LEU A 190 22.59 16.64 0.76
CA LEU A 190 22.25 16.03 2.05
C LEU A 190 22.95 14.67 2.27
N LYS A 191 23.26 13.95 1.19
CA LYS A 191 24.12 12.77 1.21
C LYS A 191 25.56 13.17 1.55
N ASP A 192 26.09 14.17 0.86
CA ASP A 192 27.44 14.68 1.10
C ASP A 192 27.59 15.25 2.51
N LEU A 193 26.56 15.91 3.07
CA LEU A 193 26.55 16.38 4.46
C LEU A 193 26.65 15.24 5.48
N ARG A 194 26.14 14.05 5.17
CA ARG A 194 26.19 12.88 6.06
C ARG A 194 27.52 12.13 5.92
N GLU A 195 28.05 12.05 4.71
CA GLU A 195 29.26 11.28 4.41
C GLU A 195 30.55 12.10 4.58
N ASN A 196 30.55 13.37 4.16
CA ASN A 196 31.74 14.22 4.13
C ASN A 196 31.75 15.19 5.32
N GLU A 197 32.75 15.02 6.19
CA GLU A 197 32.90 15.87 7.36
C GLU A 197 33.30 17.32 7.02
N SER A 198 34.07 17.54 5.95
CA SER A 198 34.50 18.87 5.51
C SER A 198 33.31 19.77 5.17
N ILE A 199 32.42 19.30 4.29
CA ILE A 199 31.22 20.03 3.86
C ILE A 199 30.27 20.24 5.05
N ARG A 200 30.17 19.24 5.93
CA ARG A 200 29.37 19.36 7.16
C ARG A 200 29.90 20.45 8.09
N ARG A 201 31.22 20.53 8.29
CA ARG A 201 31.86 21.60 9.07
C ARG A 201 31.75 22.97 8.39
N GLU A 202 31.84 23.04 7.07
CA GLU A 202 31.66 24.30 6.33
C GLU A 202 30.24 24.88 6.54
N VAL A 203 29.22 24.01 6.57
CA VAL A 203 27.82 24.42 6.71
C VAL A 203 27.40 24.64 8.17
N PHE A 204 27.84 23.77 9.08
CA PHE A 204 27.37 23.73 10.48
C PHE A 204 28.43 24.15 11.51
N GLY A 205 29.68 24.39 11.09
CA GLY A 205 30.78 24.75 11.99
C GLY A 205 30.97 23.73 13.11
N ASP A 206 31.10 24.23 14.33
CA ASP A 206 31.27 23.42 15.56
C ASP A 206 30.06 22.54 15.87
N SER A 207 28.89 22.87 15.32
CA SER A 207 27.67 22.06 15.49
C SER A 207 27.64 20.82 14.58
N ALA A 208 28.67 20.59 13.76
CA ALA A 208 28.75 19.45 12.84
C ALA A 208 28.60 18.08 13.53
N VAL A 209 29.22 17.90 14.70
CA VAL A 209 29.15 16.64 15.47
C VAL A 209 27.78 16.47 16.11
N SER A 210 27.24 17.52 16.74
CA SER A 210 25.88 17.46 17.30
C SER A 210 24.83 17.20 16.21
N TRP A 211 25.02 17.77 15.01
CA TRP A 211 24.12 17.56 13.89
C TRP A 211 24.09 16.11 13.40
N ILE A 212 25.24 15.42 13.30
CA ILE A 212 25.26 14.02 12.81
C ILE A 212 24.63 13.04 13.79
N GLU A 213 24.73 13.33 15.10
CA GLU A 213 24.14 12.54 16.17
C GLU A 213 22.62 12.81 16.34
N SER A 214 22.14 13.95 15.86
CA SER A 214 20.72 14.30 15.92
C SER A 214 19.84 13.34 15.10
N SER A 215 18.54 13.35 15.39
CA SER A 215 17.57 12.50 14.67
C SER A 215 17.53 12.82 13.17
N ILE A 216 17.30 11.81 12.32
CA ILE A 216 17.18 11.97 10.85
C ILE A 216 16.17 13.08 10.47
N ILE A 217 15.11 13.25 11.28
CA ILE A 217 14.09 14.28 11.07
C ILE A 217 14.67 15.68 11.34
N GLU A 218 15.44 15.84 12.41
CA GLU A 218 16.09 17.10 12.79
C GLU A 218 17.19 17.47 11.81
N GLN A 219 18.02 16.50 11.42
CA GLN A 219 19.01 16.65 10.36
C GLN A 219 18.38 17.20 9.08
N SER A 220 17.24 16.64 8.67
CA SER A 220 16.57 17.03 7.44
C SER A 220 15.99 18.44 7.52
N LYS A 221 15.47 18.85 8.68
CA LYS A 221 14.94 20.22 8.89
C LYS A 221 16.06 21.26 8.84
N THR A 222 17.07 21.08 9.68
CA THR A 222 18.21 22.01 9.80
C THR A 222 19.02 22.12 8.50
N ALA A 223 19.25 21.02 7.79
CA ALA A 223 19.90 21.06 6.47
C ALA A 223 19.04 21.73 5.39
N SER A 224 17.70 21.64 5.49
CA SER A 224 16.82 22.35 4.55
C SER A 224 16.92 23.86 4.73
N ASP A 225 17.02 24.32 5.98
CA ASP A 225 17.11 25.75 6.29
C ASP A 225 18.49 26.29 5.90
N LYS A 226 19.57 25.57 6.22
CA LYS A 226 20.91 25.90 5.74
C LYS A 226 21.00 25.93 4.22
N TRP A 227 20.39 24.97 3.53
CA TRP A 227 20.36 24.96 2.06
C TRP A 227 19.69 26.20 1.46
N LYS A 228 18.72 26.83 2.15
CA LYS A 228 18.13 28.09 1.66
C LYS A 228 19.09 29.27 1.86
N GLU A 229 19.83 29.28 2.97
CA GLU A 229 20.81 30.31 3.34
C GLU A 229 22.11 30.28 2.52
N LEU A 230 22.49 29.11 1.98
CA LEU A 230 23.72 28.97 1.19
C LEU A 230 23.75 29.88 -0.05
N SER A 231 24.95 30.17 -0.56
CA SER A 231 25.13 30.94 -1.79
C SER A 231 24.60 30.19 -3.01
N ASP A 232 24.21 30.93 -4.04
CA ASP A 232 23.73 30.33 -5.28
C ASP A 232 24.84 29.59 -6.03
N ASP A 233 26.10 30.05 -5.93
CA ASP A 233 27.27 29.38 -6.51
C ASP A 233 27.48 27.98 -5.92
N PHE A 234 27.41 27.87 -4.59
CA PHE A 234 27.51 26.57 -3.92
C PHE A 234 26.36 25.65 -4.35
N LYS A 235 25.12 26.17 -4.39
CA LYS A 235 23.97 25.39 -4.88
C LYS A 235 24.12 25.01 -6.35
N GLN A 236 24.77 25.85 -7.16
CA GLN A 236 24.94 25.63 -8.59
C GLN A 236 25.80 24.39 -8.85
N THR A 237 26.88 24.17 -8.10
CA THR A 237 27.70 22.96 -8.22
C THR A 237 26.87 21.66 -8.05
N TYR A 238 25.95 21.65 -7.09
CA TYR A 238 25.03 20.53 -6.85
C TYR A 238 23.92 20.45 -7.90
N LYS A 239 23.42 21.58 -8.40
CA LYS A 239 22.47 21.61 -9.52
C LYS A 239 23.11 21.00 -10.76
N ASP A 240 24.35 21.39 -11.09
CA ASP A 240 25.09 20.89 -12.23
C ASP A 240 25.35 19.38 -12.09
N ARG A 241 25.87 18.93 -10.95
CA ARG A 241 26.05 17.50 -10.63
C ARG A 241 24.74 16.71 -10.76
N ALA A 242 23.62 17.27 -10.29
CA ALA A 242 22.31 16.62 -10.42
C ALA A 242 21.83 16.57 -11.88
N THR A 243 22.10 17.61 -12.69
CA THR A 243 21.77 17.61 -14.12
C THR A 243 22.58 16.58 -14.88
N GLU A 244 23.87 16.43 -14.58
CA GLU A 244 24.74 15.40 -15.18
C GLU A 244 24.29 14.00 -14.78
N ALA A 245 23.99 13.77 -13.49
CA ALA A 245 23.47 12.50 -13.02
C ALA A 245 22.12 12.16 -13.68
N LYS A 246 21.27 13.17 -13.92
CA LYS A 246 20.02 13.03 -14.68
C LYS A 246 20.27 12.62 -16.13
N LYS A 247 21.21 13.27 -16.82
CA LYS A 247 21.59 12.90 -18.20
C LYS A 247 22.08 11.46 -18.29
N LYS A 248 22.97 11.05 -17.37
CA LYS A 248 23.46 9.66 -17.27
C LYS A 248 22.32 8.67 -17.03
N TYR A 249 21.39 9.01 -16.14
CA TYR A 249 20.21 8.20 -15.88
C TYR A 249 19.31 8.07 -17.11
N GLU A 250 19.10 9.14 -17.88
CA GLU A 250 18.29 9.10 -19.11
C GLU A 250 18.91 8.17 -20.15
N GLN A 251 20.25 8.18 -20.29
CA GLN A 251 20.99 7.24 -21.16
C GLN A 251 20.79 5.79 -20.71
N VAL A 252 21.09 5.47 -19.45
CA VAL A 252 20.93 4.11 -18.90
C VAL A 252 19.46 3.67 -18.92
N LYS A 253 18.51 4.60 -18.73
CA LYS A 253 17.07 4.31 -18.84
C LYS A 253 16.71 3.96 -20.27
N HIS A 254 17.24 4.66 -21.27
CA HIS A 254 17.01 4.35 -22.67
C HIS A 254 17.58 2.98 -23.05
N GLU A 255 18.80 2.67 -22.62
CA GLU A 255 19.41 1.34 -22.78
C GLU A 255 18.56 0.25 -22.14
N TYR A 256 18.07 0.50 -20.92
CA TYR A 256 17.16 -0.39 -20.22
C TYR A 256 15.85 -0.57 -21.00
N GLU A 257 15.21 0.50 -21.47
CA GLU A 257 13.98 0.41 -22.27
C GLU A 257 14.20 -0.36 -23.58
N ASN A 258 15.36 -0.21 -24.21
CA ASN A 258 15.75 -0.98 -25.39
C ASN A 258 16.00 -2.46 -25.09
N SER A 259 16.41 -2.83 -23.87
CA SER A 259 16.62 -4.24 -23.50
C SER A 259 15.32 -5.08 -23.44
N PHE A 260 14.14 -4.44 -23.53
CA PHE A 260 12.82 -5.09 -23.59
C PHE A 260 12.21 -5.14 -25.00
N LEU A 261 12.86 -4.53 -25.99
CA LEU A 261 12.47 -4.58 -27.40
C LEU A 261 13.20 -5.74 -28.10
#